data_AF-A0AAW5SB49-F1
#
_entry.id   AF-A0AAW5SB49-F1
#
_cell.length_a   1.000
_cell.length_b   1.000
_cell.length_c   1.000
_cell.angle_alpha   90.00
_cell.angle_beta   90.00
_cell.angle_gamma   90.00
#
_symmetry.space_group_name_H-M   'P 1'
#
loop_
_entity.id
_entity.type
_entity.pdbx_description
1 polymer ?
#
loop_
_entity_poly.entity_id
_entity_poly.type
_entity_poly.pdbx_seq_one_letter_code
_entity_poly.pdbx_strand_id
1 'polypeptide(L)'
;GHFATDITHAAELRDQHTKTAALIELRRQQYRQRTGRELTDDNVWIRERLRELNSLQAILERLAADAGTPESAISGAGTFRRLPLHVIATRGAHDSALRKADPRADA
;
A
#
# COMPACT_ATOMS: atom_id res chain seq x y z
N GLY A 1 1.14 7.24 -14.68
CA GLY A 1 1.11 7.86 -13.35
C GLY A 1 2.52 7.92 -12.81
N HIS A 2 3.01 9.11 -12.50
CA HIS A 2 4.33 9.35 -11.94
C HIS A 2 4.25 9.14 -10.42
N PHE A 3 4.73 8.00 -9.95
CA PHE A 3 4.94 7.74 -8.53
C PHE A 3 6.45 7.81 -8.29
N ALA A 4 7.01 9.03 -8.34
CA ALA A 4 8.38 9.23 -7.92
C ALA A 4 8.37 9.53 -6.43
N THR A 5 8.53 8.49 -5.62
CA THR A 5 9.05 8.69 -4.27
C THR A 5 10.53 8.99 -4.45
N ASP A 6 10.90 10.25 -4.42
CA ASP A 6 12.31 10.67 -4.42
C ASP A 6 12.86 10.67 -2.98
N ILE A 7 14.16 10.93 -2.84
CA ILE A 7 14.85 10.92 -1.54
C ILE A 7 14.26 11.89 -0.52
N THR A 8 13.53 12.93 -0.95
CA THR A 8 12.93 13.93 -0.07
C THR A 8 11.87 13.33 0.85
N HIS A 9 11.24 12.22 0.46
CA HIS A 9 10.21 11.52 1.22
C HIS A 9 10.78 10.46 2.19
N ALA A 10 12.10 10.27 2.24
CA ALA A 10 12.71 9.21 3.05
C ALA A 10 12.44 9.34 4.56
N ALA A 11 12.27 10.57 5.07
CA ALA A 11 11.92 10.79 6.48
C ALA A 11 10.50 10.30 6.80
N GLU A 12 9.54 10.59 5.92
CA GLU A 12 8.16 10.16 6.06
C GLU A 12 8.03 8.62 5.98
N LEU A 13 8.75 7.99 5.03
CA LEU A 13 8.77 6.53 4.92
C LEU A 13 9.32 5.86 6.19
N ARG A 14 10.35 6.42 6.82
CA ARG A 14 10.90 5.91 8.10
C ARG A 14 9.91 6.08 9.26
N ASP A 15 9.22 7.21 9.30
CA ASP A 15 8.17 7.45 10.28
C ASP A 15 7.01 6.46 10.11
N GLN A 16 6.55 6.23 8.87
CA GLN A 16 5.53 5.23 8.57
C GLN A 16 5.98 3.81 8.97
N HIS A 17 7.22 3.43 8.68
CA HIS A 17 7.77 2.14 9.08
C HIS A 17 7.72 1.97 10.61
N THR A 18 8.18 2.99 11.35
CA THR A 18 8.19 2.99 12.81
C THR A 18 6.79 2.88 13.40
N LYS A 19 5.85 3.70 12.90
CA LYS A 19 4.45 3.68 13.31
C LYS A 19 3.78 2.33 13.04
N THR A 20 4.08 1.73 11.88
CA THR A 20 3.51 0.43 11.49
C THR A 20 4.02 -0.70 12.38
N ALA A 21 5.32 -0.71 12.70
CA ALA A 21 5.90 -1.68 13.64
C ALA A 21 5.26 -1.54 15.04
N ALA A 22 5.14 -0.31 15.54
CA ALA A 22 4.49 -0.06 16.83
C ALA A 22 3.01 -0.51 16.86
N LEU A 23 2.29 -0.34 15.74
CA LEU A 23 0.89 -0.78 15.62
C LEU A 23 0.74 -2.29 15.70
N ILE A 24 1.67 -3.05 15.08
CA ILE A 24 1.70 -4.52 15.16
C ILE A 24 1.87 -4.95 16.62
N GLU A 25 2.85 -4.38 17.32
CA GLU A 25 3.14 -4.72 18.72
C GLU A 25 1.97 -4.40 19.65
N LEU A 26 1.39 -3.21 19.51
CA LEU A 26 0.20 -2.82 20.26
C LEU A 26 -0.94 -3.82 20.03
N ARG A 27 -1.14 -4.26 18.78
CA ARG A 27 -2.22 -5.18 18.44
C ARG A 27 -1.99 -6.58 19.01
N ARG A 28 -0.75 -7.09 18.96
CA ARG A 28 -0.38 -8.35 19.61
C ARG A 28 -0.67 -8.32 21.10
N GLN A 29 -0.28 -7.25 21.78
CA GLN A 29 -0.50 -7.08 23.21
C GLN A 29 -1.99 -7.04 23.56
N GLN A 30 -2.78 -6.23 22.83
CA GLN A 30 -4.23 -6.14 23.03
C GLN A 30 -4.93 -7.49 22.82
N TYR A 31 -4.55 -8.23 21.78
CA TYR A 31 -5.12 -9.55 21.51
C TYR A 31 -4.78 -10.54 22.62
N ARG A 32 -3.52 -10.55 23.08
CA ARG A 32 -3.08 -11.40 24.20
C ARG A 32 -3.81 -11.07 25.49
N GLN A 33 -3.96 -9.79 25.83
CA GLN A 33 -4.71 -9.35 27.02
C GLN A 33 -6.17 -9.80 26.96
N ARG A 34 -6.81 -9.75 25.78
CA ARG A 34 -8.23 -10.10 25.61
C ARG A 34 -8.51 -11.59 25.54
N THR A 35 -7.60 -12.38 24.98
CA THR A 35 -7.87 -13.79 24.63
C THR A 35 -6.96 -14.79 25.33
N GLY A 36 -5.88 -14.32 25.95
CA GLY A 36 -4.82 -15.16 26.52
C GLY A 36 -3.94 -15.86 25.48
N ARG A 37 -4.19 -15.67 24.18
CA ARG A 37 -3.45 -16.30 23.08
C ARG A 37 -2.55 -15.31 22.37
N GLU A 38 -1.49 -15.82 21.75
CA GLU A 38 -0.65 -15.01 20.88
C GLU A 38 -1.33 -14.76 19.54
N LEU A 39 -1.16 -13.55 18.99
CA LEU A 39 -1.60 -13.23 17.64
C LEU A 39 -0.46 -13.58 16.68
N THR A 40 -0.59 -14.73 16.00
CA THR A 40 0.44 -15.24 15.09
C THR A 40 0.43 -14.52 13.74
N ASP A 41 1.51 -14.73 12.99
CA ASP A 41 1.74 -14.13 11.68
C ASP A 41 0.77 -14.65 10.60
N ASP A 42 0.12 -15.79 10.86
CA ASP A 42 -0.93 -16.34 9.99
C ASP A 42 -2.18 -15.45 9.96
N ASN A 43 -2.34 -14.57 10.95
CA ASN A 43 -3.42 -13.59 10.94
C ASN A 43 -3.26 -12.67 9.73
N VAL A 44 -4.31 -12.60 8.89
CA VAL A 44 -4.28 -11.83 7.63
C VAL A 44 -3.86 -10.37 7.85
N TRP A 45 -4.31 -9.73 8.93
CA TRP A 45 -3.92 -8.35 9.22
C TRP A 45 -2.43 -8.22 9.59
N ILE A 46 -1.90 -9.15 10.38
CA ILE A 46 -0.46 -9.18 10.71
C ILE A 46 0.35 -9.41 9.43
N ARG A 47 -0.04 -10.40 8.62
CA ARG A 47 0.65 -10.73 7.37
C ARG A 47 0.74 -9.54 6.41
N GLU A 48 -0.37 -8.82 6.19
CA GLU A 48 -0.34 -7.65 5.31
C GLU A 48 0.48 -6.49 5.90
N ARG A 49 0.48 -6.29 7.23
CA ARG A 49 1.31 -5.26 7.88
C ARG A 49 2.79 -5.60 7.86
N LEU A 50 3.17 -6.87 7.99
CA LEU A 50 4.55 -7.32 7.79
C LEU A 50 4.99 -7.14 6.33
N ARG A 51 4.10 -7.42 5.37
CA ARG A 51 4.35 -7.15 3.95
C ARG A 51 4.57 -5.65 3.67
N GLU A 52 3.79 -4.79 4.32
CA GLU A 52 3.99 -3.34 4.25
C GLU A 52 5.36 -2.91 4.79
N LEU A 53 5.76 -3.41 5.97
CA LEU A 53 7.10 -3.13 6.53
C LEU A 53 8.21 -3.54 5.57
N ASN A 54 8.13 -4.75 5.01
CA ASN A 54 9.10 -5.23 4.01
C ASN A 54 9.14 -4.33 2.77
N SER A 55 7.97 -3.86 2.30
CA SER A 55 7.90 -2.93 1.17
C SER A 55 8.53 -1.57 1.49
N LEU A 56 8.28 -1.01 2.68
CA LEU A 56 8.85 0.26 3.11
C LEU A 56 10.37 0.16 3.24
N GLN A 57 10.86 -0.94 3.83
CA GLN A 57 12.29 -1.21 3.98
C GLN A 57 12.98 -1.32 2.61
N ALA A 58 12.41 -2.08 1.67
CA ALA A 58 12.97 -2.22 0.32
C ALA A 58 13.03 -0.87 -0.44
N ILE A 59 12.02 0.00 -0.27
CA ILE A 59 12.04 1.35 -0.86
C ILE A 59 13.16 2.19 -0.22
N LEU A 60 13.28 2.19 1.10
CA LEU A 60 14.31 2.94 1.82
C LEU A 60 15.73 2.50 1.43
N GLU A 61 15.96 1.19 1.32
CA GLU A 61 17.24 0.62 0.87
C GLU A 61 17.59 1.06 -0.56
N ARG A 62 16.60 1.03 -1.46
CA ARG A 62 16.78 1.50 -2.84
C ARG A 62 17.09 2.99 -2.90
N LEU A 63 16.33 3.82 -2.19
CA LEU A 63 16.59 5.26 -2.10
C LEU A 63 17.97 5.58 -1.54
N ALA A 64 18.46 4.78 -0.58
CA ALA A 64 19.80 4.93 -0.04
C ALA A 64 20.90 4.55 -1.05
N ALA A 65 20.69 3.51 -1.86
CA ALA A 65 21.60 3.13 -2.93
C ALA A 65 21.65 4.19 -4.05
N ASP A 66 20.49 4.75 -4.41
CA ASP A 66 20.36 5.73 -5.50
C ASP A 66 20.85 7.13 -5.11
N ALA A 67 20.97 7.47 -3.82
CA ALA A 67 21.51 8.73 -3.33
C ALA A 67 22.95 9.03 -3.82
N GLY A 68 23.69 8.02 -4.28
CA GLY A 68 25.03 8.15 -4.86
C GLY A 68 25.07 8.50 -6.35
N THR A 69 23.93 8.51 -7.06
CA THR A 69 23.87 8.77 -8.51
C THR A 69 22.90 9.92 -8.78
N PRO A 70 23.39 11.13 -9.14
CA PRO A 70 22.50 12.23 -9.49
C PRO A 70 21.87 11.95 -10.86
N GLU A 71 20.56 12.14 -10.97
CA GLU A 71 19.72 11.96 -12.16
C GLU A 71 19.38 10.52 -12.57
N SER A 72 18.23 10.07 -12.09
CA SER A 72 17.14 9.63 -12.99
C SER A 72 15.88 9.43 -12.17
N ALA A 73 14.76 10.02 -12.59
CA ALA A 73 13.46 9.72 -11.98
C ALA A 73 13.19 8.21 -12.03
N ILE A 74 13.01 7.61 -10.86
CA ILE A 74 13.05 6.17 -10.71
C ILE A 74 11.65 5.58 -10.86
N SER A 75 11.38 4.91 -11.98
CA SER A 75 10.21 4.05 -12.14
C SER A 75 10.50 2.65 -11.61
N GLY A 76 9.55 2.03 -10.90
CA GLY A 76 9.66 0.64 -10.43
C GLY A 76 9.76 -0.35 -11.61
N ALA A 77 10.41 -1.50 -11.40
CA ALA A 77 10.69 -2.51 -12.44
C ALA A 77 9.45 -3.16 -13.13
N GLY A 78 8.23 -2.64 -12.92
CA GLY A 78 6.98 -3.11 -13.52
C GLY A 78 6.12 -2.02 -14.18
N THR A 79 6.60 -0.77 -14.31
CA THR A 79 5.79 0.36 -14.80
C THR A 79 5.98 0.68 -16.28
N PHE A 80 6.96 0.08 -16.96
CA PHE A 80 7.38 0.51 -18.30
C PHE A 80 6.34 0.34 -19.42
N ARG A 81 5.21 -0.36 -19.17
CA ARG A 81 4.13 -0.60 -20.16
C ARG A 81 2.73 -0.72 -19.57
N ARG A 82 2.49 -0.30 -18.33
CA ARG A 82 1.13 -0.33 -17.76
C ARG A 82 0.34 0.90 -18.23
N LEU A 83 -0.60 0.69 -19.15
CA LEU A 83 -1.75 1.59 -19.24
C LEU A 83 -2.48 1.54 -17.89
N PRO A 84 -2.96 2.69 -17.36
CA PRO A 84 -3.60 2.75 -16.06
C PRO A 84 -4.96 2.08 -16.14
N LEU A 85 -5.01 0.77 -15.90
CA LEU A 85 -6.26 0.06 -15.69
C LEU A 85 -6.18 -0.67 -14.36
N HIS A 86 -6.74 -0.02 -13.35
CA HIS A 86 -7.44 -0.77 -12.33
C HIS A 86 -8.81 -0.12 -12.15
N VAL A 87 -9.77 -0.59 -12.95
CA VAL A 87 -11.18 -0.40 -12.64
C VAL A 87 -11.44 -1.21 -11.37
N ILE A 88 -11.73 -0.52 -10.26
CA ILE A 88 -12.30 -1.18 -9.09
C ILE A 88 -13.69 -1.63 -9.53
N ALA A 89 -13.83 -2.89 -9.95
CA ALA A 89 -15.12 -3.49 -10.20
C ALA A 89 -15.77 -3.78 -8.83
N THR A 90 -16.38 -2.77 -8.21
CA THR A 90 -17.39 -3.01 -7.20
C THR A 90 -18.59 -3.62 -7.91
N ARG A 91 -18.73 -4.95 -7.83
CA ARG A 91 -20.00 -5.61 -8.18
C ARG A 91 -21.02 -5.23 -7.12
N GLY A 92 -21.66 -4.07 -7.30
CA GLY A 92 -22.71 -3.58 -6.42
C GLY A 92 -22.91 -2.06 -6.53
N ALA A 93 -24.17 -1.62 -6.42
CA ALA A 93 -24.71 -0.24 -6.41
C ALA A 93 -24.34 0.71 -7.57
N HIS A 94 -23.16 0.58 -8.17
CA HIS A 94 -22.68 1.43 -9.27
C HIS A 94 -23.36 1.10 -10.62
N ASP A 95 -23.78 -0.15 -10.82
CA ASP A 95 -24.45 -0.61 -12.04
C ASP A 95 -25.87 0.00 -12.18
N SER A 96 -26.57 0.16 -11.05
CA SER A 96 -27.89 0.81 -10.99
C SER A 96 -27.81 2.30 -11.29
N ALA A 97 -26.73 2.97 -10.86
CA ALA A 97 -26.49 4.39 -11.12
C ALA A 97 -26.14 4.64 -12.59
N LEU A 98 -25.40 3.72 -13.23
CA LEU A 98 -25.06 3.80 -14.64
C LEU A 98 -26.26 3.57 -15.56
N ARG A 99 -27.16 2.62 -15.23
CA ARG A 99 -28.43 2.44 -15.97
C ARG A 99 -29.35 3.66 -15.89
N LYS A 100 -29.46 4.30 -14.73
CA LYS A 100 -30.32 5.48 -14.55
C LYS A 100 -29.80 6.71 -15.29
N ALA A 101 -28.52 6.72 -15.63
CA ALA A 101 -27.86 7.80 -16.37
C ALA A 101 -27.72 7.50 -17.87
N ASP A 102 -28.23 6.37 -18.38
CA ASP A 102 -28.18 6.05 -19.81
C ASP A 102 -29.31 6.78 -20.56
N PRO A 103 -29.01 7.78 -21.41
CA PRO A 103 -30.03 8.53 -22.15
C PRO A 103 -30.70 7.69 -23.25
N ARG A 104 -30.32 6.41 -23.43
CA ARG A 104 -30.95 5.47 -24.36
C ARG A 104 -31.93 4.50 -23.69
N ALA A 105 -32.08 4.53 -22.37
CA ALA A 105 -32.93 3.60 -21.64
C ALA A 105 -34.43 3.93 -21.72
N ASP A 106 -34.80 5.15 -22.15
CA ASP A 106 -36.20 5.61 -22.32
C ASP A 106 -36.64 5.69 -23.80
N ALA A 107 -36.14 4.78 -24.65
CA ALA A 107 -36.60 4.63 -26.05
C ALA A 107 -37.39 3.32 -26.24
#